data_AF-A0AAC9NLZ9-F1
#
_entry.id   AF-A0AAC9NLZ9-F1
#
_cell.length_a   1.000
_cell.length_b   1.000
_cell.length_c   1.000
_cell.angle_alpha   90.00
_cell.angle_beta   90.00
_cell.angle_gamma   90.00
#
_symmetry.space_group_name_H-M   'P 1'
#
loop_
_entity.id
_entity.type
_entity.pdbx_description
1 polymer ?
#
loop_
_entity_poly.entity_id
_entity_poly.type
_entity_poly.pdbx_seq_one_letter_code
_entity_poly.pdbx_strand_id
1 'polypeptide(L)'
;MKKIFLIIGLIILLGGCNVNSDNKIEDEINVDKAKENVESYLFNNFEDVKSVEIKDIYIDPMGGIAVDGTVNGHAKYTAGIESDLRVSNMAVGDDFPNRKEECKERRCD
;
A
#
# COMPACT_ATOMS: atom_id res chain seq x y z
N MET A 1 -6.69 -34.81 -43.22
CA MET A 1 -7.03 -34.84 -41.77
C MET A 1 -5.75 -34.94 -40.95
N LYS A 2 -5.02 -33.83 -40.75
CA LYS A 2 -3.70 -33.86 -40.09
C LYS A 2 -3.28 -32.51 -39.45
N LYS A 3 -4.26 -31.62 -39.20
CA LYS A 3 -3.98 -30.25 -38.70
C LYS A 3 -4.84 -29.83 -37.50
N ILE A 4 -5.45 -30.77 -36.78
CA ILE A 4 -6.36 -30.48 -35.64
C ILE A 4 -5.73 -30.77 -34.27
N PHE A 5 -4.53 -31.37 -34.22
CA PHE A 5 -3.90 -31.75 -32.94
C PHE A 5 -3.01 -30.68 -32.29
N LEU A 6 -2.97 -29.45 -32.81
CA LEU A 6 -2.02 -28.41 -32.36
C LEU A 6 -2.67 -27.26 -31.57
N ILE A 7 -3.89 -27.46 -31.05
CA ILE A 7 -4.65 -26.41 -30.33
C ILE A 7 -4.88 -26.78 -28.85
N ILE A 8 -4.57 -28.02 -28.43
CA ILE A 8 -4.83 -28.51 -27.06
C ILE A 8 -3.67 -28.22 -26.08
N GLY A 9 -2.54 -27.69 -26.55
CA GLY A 9 -1.38 -27.37 -25.70
C GLY A 9 -1.40 -25.99 -25.03
N LEU A 10 -2.33 -25.10 -25.40
CA LEU A 10 -2.25 -23.67 -25.00
C LEU A 10 -3.11 -23.28 -23.79
N ILE A 11 -3.91 -24.21 -23.24
CA ILE A 11 -4.87 -23.87 -22.16
C ILE A 11 -4.27 -24.09 -20.75
N ILE A 12 -3.12 -24.74 -20.62
CA ILE A 12 -2.54 -25.07 -19.29
C ILE A 12 -1.70 -23.91 -18.69
N LEU A 13 -1.47 -22.81 -19.43
CA LEU A 13 -0.67 -21.68 -18.93
C LEU A 13 -1.45 -20.62 -18.14
N LEU A 14 -2.76 -20.79 -17.94
CA LEU A 14 -3.60 -19.85 -17.16
C LEU A 14 -4.06 -20.43 -15.81
N GLY A 15 -3.56 -21.61 -15.43
CA GLY A 15 -3.92 -22.28 -14.18
C GLY A 15 -2.78 -22.33 -13.18
N GLY A 16 -2.53 -21.23 -12.46
CA GLY A 16 -1.63 -21.20 -11.30
C GLY A 16 -0.97 -19.82 -11.15
N CYS A 17 -1.11 -19.07 -10.07
CA CYS A 17 -1.51 -19.44 -8.71
C CYS A 17 -2.66 -18.54 -8.23
N ASN A 18 -3.81 -19.12 -7.91
CA ASN A 18 -4.64 -18.54 -6.86
C ASN A 18 -3.97 -18.95 -5.54
N VAL A 19 -2.92 -18.20 -5.14
CA VAL A 19 -2.44 -18.27 -3.77
C VAL A 19 -3.61 -17.74 -2.94
N ASN A 20 -4.30 -18.66 -2.27
CA ASN A 20 -5.09 -18.32 -1.11
C ASN A 20 -4.05 -17.81 -0.09
N SER A 21 -3.75 -16.51 -0.14
CA SER A 21 -2.93 -15.87 0.87
C SER A 21 -3.74 -16.01 2.13
N ASP A 22 -3.37 -16.96 2.99
CA ASP A 22 -3.77 -16.89 4.39
C ASP A 22 -3.47 -15.44 4.81
N ASN A 23 -4.49 -14.64 5.10
CA ASN A 23 -4.39 -13.21 5.36
C ASN A 23 -3.72 -12.99 6.72
N LYS A 24 -2.45 -13.39 6.85
CA LYS A 24 -1.63 -13.22 8.05
C LYS A 24 -1.70 -11.78 8.58
N ILE A 25 -1.83 -10.82 7.68
CA ILE A 25 -1.95 -9.41 8.01
C ILE A 25 -3.27 -9.11 8.71
N GLU A 26 -4.40 -9.64 8.24
CA GLU A 26 -5.70 -9.44 8.88
C GLU A 26 -5.77 -10.15 10.25
N ASP A 27 -5.04 -11.26 10.40
CA ASP A 27 -4.90 -11.97 11.67
C ASP A 27 -3.96 -11.25 12.65
N GLU A 28 -2.97 -10.49 12.16
CA GLU A 28 -1.94 -9.81 12.97
C GLU A 28 -2.30 -8.35 13.29
N ILE A 29 -3.05 -7.64 12.43
CA ILE A 29 -3.40 -6.24 12.61
C ILE A 29 -4.83 -5.87 12.20
N ASN A 30 -5.33 -4.80 12.81
CA ASN A 30 -6.54 -4.13 12.37
C ASN A 30 -6.26 -3.29 11.11
N VAL A 31 -6.44 -3.91 9.94
CA VAL A 31 -6.16 -3.33 8.61
C VAL A 31 -6.93 -2.03 8.39
N ASP A 32 -8.21 -1.95 8.73
CA ASP A 32 -9.01 -0.75 8.53
C ASP A 32 -8.52 0.42 9.39
N LYS A 33 -8.08 0.13 10.62
CA LYS A 33 -7.48 1.14 11.49
C LYS A 33 -6.12 1.62 10.97
N ALA A 34 -5.31 0.72 10.42
CA ALA A 34 -4.04 1.10 9.79
C ALA A 34 -4.28 2.04 8.60
N LYS A 35 -5.28 1.74 7.76
CA LYS A 35 -5.70 2.60 6.63
C LYS A 35 -6.12 3.98 7.10
N GLU A 36 -7.01 4.04 8.09
CA GLU A 36 -7.51 5.30 8.67
C GLU A 36 -6.36 6.14 9.24
N ASN A 37 -5.41 5.51 9.94
CA ASN A 37 -4.26 6.20 10.52
C ASN A 37 -3.32 6.76 9.44
N VAL A 38 -3.10 6.03 8.34
CA VAL A 38 -2.31 6.53 7.19
C VAL A 38 -3.01 7.72 6.53
N GLU A 39 -4.31 7.62 6.27
CA GLU A 39 -5.09 8.72 5.69
C GLU A 39 -5.04 9.97 6.59
N SER A 40 -5.31 9.80 7.88
CA SER A 40 -5.26 10.87 8.87
C SER A 40 -3.87 11.52 8.94
N TYR A 41 -2.81 10.71 8.99
CA TYR A 41 -1.43 11.20 8.96
C TYR A 41 -1.16 12.07 7.73
N LEU A 42 -1.59 11.64 6.55
CA LEU A 42 -1.39 12.36 5.29
C LEU A 42 -2.13 13.71 5.29
N PHE A 43 -3.43 13.73 5.61
CA PHE A 43 -4.21 14.98 5.65
C PHE A 43 -3.74 15.95 6.74
N ASN A 44 -3.23 15.44 7.86
CA ASN A 44 -2.79 16.27 8.97
C ASN A 44 -1.39 16.86 8.74
N ASN A 45 -0.47 16.13 8.11
CA ASN A 45 0.95 16.52 8.04
C ASN A 45 1.37 17.16 6.72
N PHE A 46 0.60 17.01 5.63
CA PHE A 46 0.98 17.49 4.30
C PHE A 46 0.00 18.53 3.75
N GLU A 47 0.54 19.47 2.97
CA GLU A 47 -0.21 20.49 2.26
C GLU A 47 -0.93 19.90 1.05
N ASP A 48 -2.00 20.54 0.59
CA ASP A 48 -2.67 20.24 -0.69
C ASP A 48 -3.08 18.77 -0.94
N VAL A 49 -3.22 17.96 0.12
CA VAL A 49 -3.79 16.61 0.04
C VAL A 49 -5.31 16.73 -0.20
N LYS A 50 -5.76 16.31 -1.37
CA LYS A 50 -7.19 16.31 -1.77
C LYS A 50 -7.78 14.90 -1.77
N SER A 51 -6.97 13.91 -2.09
CA SER A 51 -7.35 12.50 -2.05
C SER A 51 -6.17 11.62 -1.66
N VAL A 52 -6.49 10.51 -1.01
CA VAL A 52 -5.57 9.43 -0.68
C VAL A 52 -6.16 8.15 -1.23
N GLU A 53 -5.34 7.35 -1.90
CA GLU A 53 -5.69 6.02 -2.40
C GLU A 53 -4.72 5.00 -1.82
N ILE A 54 -5.26 3.99 -1.16
CA ILE A 54 -4.50 2.86 -0.63
C ILE A 54 -4.53 1.73 -1.65
N LYS A 55 -3.35 1.29 -2.08
CA LYS A 55 -3.17 0.28 -3.12
C LYS A 55 -2.89 -1.09 -2.55
N ASP A 56 -2.00 -1.16 -1.57
CA ASP A 56 -1.61 -2.43 -0.96
C ASP A 56 -1.20 -2.26 0.50
N ILE A 57 -1.34 -3.33 1.27
CA ILE A 57 -0.87 -3.47 2.64
C ILE A 57 -0.19 -4.82 2.76
N TYR A 58 1.08 -4.80 3.14
CA TYR A 58 1.91 -6.00 3.18
C TYR A 58 2.86 -6.00 4.38
N ILE A 59 3.37 -7.19 4.70
CA ILE A 59 4.51 -7.35 5.61
C ILE A 59 5.78 -7.37 4.76
N ASP A 60 6.69 -6.45 5.02
CA ASP A 60 7.98 -6.35 4.33
C ASP A 60 8.90 -7.54 4.71
N PRO A 61 10.02 -7.75 3.98
CA PRO A 61 10.94 -8.86 4.27
C PRO A 61 11.58 -8.82 5.67
N MET A 62 11.56 -7.67 6.34
CA MET A 62 12.05 -7.47 7.71
C MET A 62 10.95 -7.69 8.76
N GLY A 63 9.73 -8.03 8.35
CA GLY A 63 8.60 -8.24 9.24
C GLY A 63 7.86 -6.96 9.63
N GLY A 64 8.19 -5.81 9.02
CA GLY A 64 7.51 -4.54 9.22
C GLY A 64 6.23 -4.46 8.39
N ILE A 65 5.27 -3.66 8.82
CA ILE A 65 4.02 -3.46 8.06
C ILE A 65 4.18 -2.23 7.18
N ALA A 66 3.85 -2.36 5.90
CA ALA A 66 3.94 -1.30 4.91
C ALA A 66 2.59 -1.08 4.22
N VAL A 67 2.30 0.18 3.91
CA VAL A 67 1.10 0.62 3.18
C VAL A 67 1.55 1.41 1.96
N ASP A 68 1.25 0.89 0.77
CA ASP A 68 1.52 1.58 -0.49
C ASP A 68 0.29 2.33 -0.97
N GLY A 69 0.49 3.50 -1.57
CA GLY A 69 -0.61 4.30 -2.08
C GLY A 69 -0.20 5.45 -2.96
N THR A 70 -1.20 6.27 -3.28
CA THR A 70 -1.02 7.54 -4.00
C THR A 70 -1.82 8.67 -3.36
N VAL A 71 -1.21 9.85 -3.31
CA VAL A 71 -1.89 11.11 -3.01
C VAL A 71 -2.26 11.81 -4.32
N ASN A 72 -3.44 12.42 -4.35
CA ASN A 72 -3.95 13.18 -5.49
C ASN A 72 -3.94 12.38 -6.82
N GLY A 73 -4.03 11.05 -6.72
CA GLY A 73 -4.06 10.12 -7.85
C GLY A 73 -2.74 9.91 -8.61
N HIS A 74 -1.64 10.54 -8.21
CA HIS A 74 -0.36 10.43 -8.94
C HIS A 74 0.88 10.33 -8.05
N ALA A 75 0.96 11.09 -6.97
CA ALA A 75 2.15 11.13 -6.13
C ALA A 75 2.21 9.89 -5.23
N LYS A 76 3.21 9.03 -5.44
CA LYS A 76 3.32 7.74 -4.76
C LYS A 76 3.88 7.88 -3.35
N TYR A 77 3.45 7.00 -2.45
CA TYR A 77 4.06 6.83 -1.15
C TYR A 77 4.09 5.36 -0.71
N THR A 78 5.00 5.08 0.21
CA THR A 78 5.03 3.87 1.04
C THR A 78 5.14 4.31 2.50
N ALA A 79 4.16 3.95 3.32
CA ALA A 79 4.14 4.26 4.75
C ALA A 79 4.53 3.02 5.56
N GLY A 80 5.56 3.14 6.39
CA GLY A 80 5.86 2.13 7.41
C GLY A 80 4.96 2.31 8.62
N ILE A 81 4.45 1.20 9.16
CA ILE A 81 3.49 1.16 10.26
C ILE A 81 4.10 0.46 11.47
N GLU A 82 4.01 1.09 12.64
CA GLU A 82 4.39 0.49 13.93
C GLU A 82 3.36 -0.55 14.39
N SER A 83 3.72 -1.35 15.40
CA SER A 83 2.81 -2.30 16.04
C SER A 83 1.58 -1.66 16.69
N ASP A 84 1.65 -0.36 17.03
CA ASP A 84 0.50 0.42 17.52
C ASP A 84 -0.30 1.10 16.39
N LEU A 85 -0.05 0.68 15.15
CA LEU A 85 -0.71 1.14 13.92
C LEU A 85 -0.45 2.60 13.55
N ARG A 86 0.53 3.27 14.17
CA ARG A 86 0.95 4.63 13.77
C ARG A 86 1.94 4.59 12.62
N VAL A 87 1.92 5.64 11.80
CA VAL A 87 2.93 5.83 10.75
C VAL A 87 4.28 6.14 11.38
N SER A 88 5.27 5.27 11.17
CA SER A 88 6.64 5.43 11.66
C SER A 88 7.51 6.25 10.72
N ASN A 89 7.43 5.91 9.43
CA ASN A 89 8.22 6.49 8.37
C ASN A 89 7.40 6.53 7.07
N MET A 90 7.87 7.34 6.13
CA MET A 90 7.23 7.45 4.83
C MET A 90 8.28 7.70 3.76
N ALA A 91 8.31 6.81 2.76
CA ALA A 91 9.00 7.05 1.50
C ALA A 91 8.02 7.71 0.53
N VAL A 92 8.45 8.79 -0.11
CA VAL A 92 7.61 9.57 -1.03
C VAL A 92 8.25 9.61 -2.41
N GLY A 93 7.43 9.58 -3.46
CA GLY A 93 7.87 9.71 -4.84
C GLY A 93 7.95 11.16 -5.30
N ASP A 94 8.19 11.33 -6.60
CA ASP A 94 8.15 12.65 -7.25
C ASP A 94 6.76 13.28 -7.13
N ASP A 95 6.74 14.62 -7.12
CA ASP A 95 5.52 15.45 -7.01
C ASP A 95 4.70 15.23 -5.73
N PHE A 96 5.30 14.63 -4.70
CA PHE A 96 4.63 14.47 -3.41
C PHE A 96 4.44 15.83 -2.73
N PRO A 97 3.27 16.08 -2.09
CA PRO A 97 3.04 17.38 -1.46
C PRO A 97 4.03 17.68 -0.35
N ASN A 98 4.30 18.96 -0.14
CA ASN A 98 5.19 19.40 0.93
C ASN A 98 4.55 19.12 2.29
N ARG A 99 5.40 18.87 3.30
CA ARG A 99 4.93 18.93 4.69
C ARG A 99 4.50 20.34 5.03
N LYS A 100 3.42 20.45 5.81
CA LYS A 100 3.01 21.72 6.42
C LYS A 100 4.14 22.26 7.28
N GLU A 101 4.35 23.57 7.25
CA GLU A 101 5.45 24.23 7.97
C GLU A 101 5.47 23.85 9.46
N GLU A 102 4.31 23.83 10.13
CA GLU A 102 4.19 23.47 11.55
C GLU A 102 4.47 21.99 11.85
N CYS A 103 4.53 21.14 10.82
CA CYS A 103 4.75 19.69 10.90
C CYS A 103 6.13 19.25 10.38
N LYS A 104 7.04 20.18 10.07
CA LYS A 104 8.39 19.83 9.59
C LYS A 104 9.25 19.22 10.70
N GLU A 105 9.24 19.83 11.87
CA GLU A 105 10.04 19.41 13.04
C GLU A 105 9.32 18.39 13.94
N ARG A 106 8.01 18.19 13.73
CA ARG A 106 7.18 17.30 14.56
C ARG A 106 5.98 16.76 13.78
N ARG A 107 5.39 15.67 14.26
CA ARG A 107 4.10 15.19 13.78
C ARG A 107 2.95 16.10 14.25
N CYS A 108 1.89 16.14 13.45
CA CYS A 108 0.68 16.95 13.68
C CYS A 108 -0.57 16.12 13.97
N ASP A 109 -0.45 14.80 13.91
CA ASP A 109 -1.42 13.79 14.37
C ASP A 109 -1.27 13.47 15.86
#